data_AF-E6YKD4-F1
#
_entry.id   AF-E6YKD4-F1
#
_cell.length_a   1.000
_cell.length_b   1.000
_cell.length_c   1.000
_cell.angle_alpha   90.00
_cell.angle_beta   90.00
_cell.angle_gamma   90.00
#
_symmetry.space_group_name_H-M   'P 1'
#
loop_
_entity.id
_entity.type
_entity.pdbx_description
1 polymer ?
#
loop_
_entity_poly.entity_id
_entity_poly.type
_entity_poly.pdbx_seq_one_letter_code
_entity_poly.pdbx_strand_id
1 'polypeptide(L)'
;MGDTLTGLFSICTQIPPIANIVVWKNEFFGPIVANGKSFEEMKIFQETKDRISAVITIPQQTSSTFGEDIKTMLDKKLTFNEITDSNEFSIMTKSRLARVKNMLFEQIAIIPGI
;
A
#
# COMPACT_ATOMS: atom_id res chain seq x y z
N MET A 1 2.64 -1.67 -16.96
CA MET A 1 2.01 -2.75 -16.15
C MET A 1 2.64 -4.11 -16.41
N GLY A 2 2.88 -4.50 -17.67
CA GLY A 2 3.59 -5.75 -17.99
C GLY A 2 4.92 -5.90 -17.25
N ASP A 3 5.80 -4.89 -17.35
CA ASP A 3 7.13 -4.92 -16.70
C ASP A 3 7.05 -5.09 -15.18
N THR A 4 6.10 -4.44 -14.50
CA THR A 4 5.89 -4.56 -13.05
C THR A 4 5.49 -5.97 -12.65
N LEU A 5 4.60 -6.60 -13.41
CA LEU A 5 4.15 -7.97 -13.13
C LEU A 5 5.26 -8.99 -13.43
N THR A 6 6.04 -8.78 -14.49
CA THR A 6 7.21 -9.60 -14.80
C THR A 6 8.30 -9.46 -13.73
N GLY A 7 8.50 -8.25 -13.19
CA GLY A 7 9.38 -8.01 -12.05
C GLY A 7 8.94 -8.77 -10.80
N LEU A 8 7.64 -8.71 -10.46
CA LEU A 8 7.06 -9.49 -9.35
C LEU A 8 7.29 -10.99 -9.55
N PHE A 9 7.01 -11.51 -10.75
CA PHE A 9 7.23 -12.92 -11.06
C PHE A 9 8.69 -13.34 -10.85
N SER A 10 9.64 -12.51 -11.32
CA SER A 10 11.07 -12.75 -11.16
C SER A 10 11.48 -12.77 -9.69
N ILE A 11 10.95 -11.84 -8.88
CA ILE A 11 11.18 -11.79 -7.44
C ILE A 11 10.65 -13.06 -6.75
N CYS A 12 9.40 -13.45 -7.02
CA CYS A 12 8.78 -14.61 -6.40
C CYS A 12 9.47 -15.93 -6.73
N THR A 13 10.06 -16.04 -7.93
CA THR A 13 10.72 -17.26 -8.42
C THR A 13 12.19 -17.35 -8.05
N GLN A 14 12.90 -16.22 -7.95
CA GLN A 14 14.35 -16.20 -7.72
C GLN A 14 14.71 -16.01 -6.24
N ILE A 15 13.86 -15.33 -5.46
CA ILE A 15 14.14 -15.09 -4.05
C ILE A 15 13.90 -16.37 -3.22
N PRO A 16 14.86 -16.75 -2.34
CA PRO A 16 14.75 -17.95 -1.51
C PRO A 16 13.48 -18.01 -0.63
N PRO A 17 12.98 -19.21 -0.30
CA PRO A 17 11.79 -19.40 0.52
C PRO A 17 11.75 -18.71 1.88
N ILE A 18 12.92 -18.49 2.48
CA ILE A 18 13.08 -17.86 3.78
C ILE A 18 12.72 -16.36 3.79
N ALA A 19 12.73 -15.69 2.63
CA ALA A 19 12.40 -14.27 2.58
C ALA A 19 10.89 -14.06 2.40
N ASN A 20 10.34 -13.16 3.22
CA ASN A 20 8.95 -12.72 3.11
C ASN A 20 8.80 -11.72 1.96
N ILE A 21 7.82 -11.94 1.10
CA ILE A 21 7.49 -11.03 -0.02
C ILE A 21 6.15 -10.38 0.30
N VAL A 22 6.15 -9.06 0.43
CA VAL A 22 4.93 -8.27 0.66
C VAL A 22 4.68 -7.39 -0.57
N VAL A 23 3.50 -7.54 -1.17
CA VAL A 23 3.10 -6.73 -2.33
C VAL A 23 2.33 -5.52 -1.86
N TRP A 24 2.75 -4.34 -2.29
CA TRP A 24 2.01 -3.08 -2.05
C TRP A 24 1.25 -2.68 -3.31
N LYS A 25 -0.09 -2.83 -3.28
CA LYS A 25 -1.00 -2.34 -4.32
C LYS A 25 -1.25 -0.86 -4.11
N ASN A 26 -0.67 -0.03 -4.97
CA ASN A 26 -0.90 1.40 -4.96
C ASN A 26 -1.94 1.80 -6.02
N GLU A 27 -3.15 2.14 -5.58
CA GLU A 27 -4.25 2.56 -6.45
C GLU A 27 -4.27 4.07 -6.73
N PHE A 28 -3.13 4.76 -6.55
CA PHE A 28 -3.00 6.18 -6.84
C PHE A 28 -3.45 6.56 -8.26
N PHE A 29 -3.14 5.72 -9.26
CA PHE A 29 -3.55 5.89 -10.65
C PHE A 29 -4.88 5.18 -10.98
N GLY A 30 -5.66 4.84 -9.96
CA GLY A 30 -6.89 4.06 -10.07
C GLY A 30 -6.70 2.56 -9.79
N PRO A 31 -7.77 1.77 -9.89
CA PRO A 31 -7.74 0.34 -9.62
C PRO A 31 -6.75 -0.40 -10.51
N ILE A 32 -6.01 -1.34 -9.92
CA ILE A 32 -5.06 -2.19 -10.65
C ILE A 32 -5.83 -3.28 -11.39
N VAL A 33 -6.24 -2.97 -12.63
CA VAL A 33 -7.04 -3.86 -13.50
C VAL A 33 -6.37 -4.04 -14.86
N ALA A 34 -6.31 -5.27 -15.35
CA ALA A 34 -5.86 -5.60 -16.71
C ALA A 34 -6.81 -6.62 -17.33
N ASN A 35 -7.28 -6.35 -18.56
CA ASN A 35 -8.24 -7.22 -19.27
C ASN A 35 -9.50 -7.55 -18.43
N GLY A 36 -9.99 -6.59 -17.65
CA GLY A 36 -11.15 -6.75 -16.77
C GLY A 36 -10.89 -7.57 -15.49
N LYS A 37 -9.65 -7.99 -15.24
CA LYS A 37 -9.26 -8.75 -14.04
C LYS A 37 -8.56 -7.84 -13.04
N SER A 38 -8.94 -7.93 -11.77
CA SER A 38 -8.18 -7.37 -10.65
C SER A 38 -6.82 -8.03 -10.51
N PHE A 39 -5.89 -7.39 -9.80
CA PHE A 39 -4.55 -7.93 -9.55
C PHE A 39 -4.58 -9.38 -9.06
N GLU A 40 -5.47 -9.69 -8.12
CA GLU A 40 -5.64 -11.01 -7.52
C GLU A 40 -6.16 -12.05 -8.53
N GLU A 41 -6.87 -11.63 -9.58
CA GLU A 41 -7.39 -12.53 -10.63
C GLU A 41 -6.40 -12.74 -11.78
N MET A 42 -5.28 -12.00 -11.79
CA MET A 42 -4.26 -12.14 -12.83
C MET A 42 -3.50 -13.45 -12.68
N LYS A 43 -3.16 -14.04 -13.83
CA LYS A 43 -2.42 -15.32 -13.92
C LYS A 43 -1.13 -15.28 -13.09
N ILE A 44 -0.36 -14.19 -13.19
CA ILE A 44 0.91 -14.04 -12.47
C ILE A 44 0.73 -14.07 -10.96
N PHE A 45 -0.32 -13.42 -10.44
CA PHE A 45 -0.62 -13.49 -9.01
C PHE A 45 -0.99 -14.91 -8.59
N GLN A 46 -1.86 -15.58 -9.35
CA GLN A 46 -2.26 -16.96 -9.05
C GLN A 46 -1.09 -17.95 -9.06
N GLU A 47 -0.12 -17.76 -9.94
CA GLU A 47 1.10 -18.58 -10.02
C GLU A 47 2.11 -18.30 -8.89
N THR A 48 2.06 -17.12 -8.27
CA THR A 48 3.06 -16.68 -7.28
C THR A 48 2.50 -16.46 -5.88
N LYS A 49 1.18 -16.62 -5.68
CA LYS A 49 0.49 -16.34 -4.41
C LYS A 49 1.10 -17.05 -3.21
N ASP A 50 1.59 -18.28 -3.38
CA ASP A 50 2.18 -19.06 -2.29
C ASP A 50 3.54 -18.51 -1.83
N ARG A 51 4.17 -17.64 -2.62
CA ARG A 51 5.40 -16.92 -2.29
C ARG A 51 5.13 -15.55 -1.67
N ILE A 52 3.89 -15.03 -1.79
CA ILE A 52 3.50 -13.71 -1.30
C ILE A 52 2.94 -13.85 0.12
N SER A 53 3.67 -13.31 1.09
CA SER A 53 3.27 -13.33 2.51
C SER A 53 2.05 -12.46 2.78
N ALA A 54 1.91 -11.34 2.06
CA ALA A 54 0.77 -10.44 2.19
C ALA A 54 0.64 -9.48 1.00
N VAL A 55 -0.57 -8.94 0.84
CA VAL A 55 -0.89 -7.87 -0.11
C VAL A 55 -1.47 -6.69 0.67
N ILE A 56 -0.75 -5.58 0.69
CA ILE A 56 -1.20 -4.33 1.32
C ILE A 56 -1.79 -3.45 0.23
N THR A 57 -3.04 -3.02 0.40
CA THR A 57 -3.70 -2.08 -0.50
C THR A 57 -3.63 -0.67 0.07
N ILE A 58 -3.05 0.24 -0.71
CA ILE A 58 -3.20 1.69 -0.58
C ILE A 58 -4.33 2.08 -1.54
N PRO A 59 -5.58 2.18 -1.04
CA PRO A 59 -6.72 2.43 -1.90
C PRO A 59 -6.68 3.84 -2.45
N GLN A 60 -7.37 4.05 -3.57
CA GLN A 60 -7.58 5.38 -4.12
C GLN A 60 -8.40 6.20 -3.11
N GLN A 61 -7.73 7.12 -2.41
CA GLN A 61 -8.43 8.05 -1.54
C GLN A 61 -9.08 9.15 -2.38
N THR A 62 -10.24 9.65 -1.97
CA THR A 62 -10.89 10.79 -2.63
C THR A 62 -9.90 11.96 -2.69
N SER A 63 -9.54 12.31 -3.91
CA SER A 63 -8.41 13.16 -4.29
C SER A 63 -8.46 14.57 -3.70
N SER A 64 -9.61 15.01 -3.19
CA SER A 64 -9.79 16.38 -2.71
C SER A 64 -9.35 16.64 -1.27
N THR A 65 -9.12 15.63 -0.41
CA THR A 65 -8.73 15.90 0.99
C THR A 65 -7.69 14.94 1.55
N PHE A 66 -7.89 13.64 1.41
CA PHE A 66 -6.99 12.63 2.00
C PHE A 66 -5.63 12.56 1.31
N GLY A 67 -5.61 12.60 -0.03
CA GLY A 67 -4.37 12.61 -0.80
C GLY A 67 -3.54 13.86 -0.55
N GLU A 68 -4.20 15.02 -0.41
CA GLU A 68 -3.53 16.29 -0.13
C GLU A 68 -2.93 16.34 1.28
N ASP A 69 -3.63 15.82 2.29
CA ASP A 69 -3.08 15.74 3.65
C ASP A 69 -1.84 14.83 3.72
N ILE A 70 -1.88 13.65 3.10
CA ILE A 70 -0.73 12.72 3.05
C ILE A 70 0.43 13.36 2.30
N LYS A 71 0.15 14.00 1.15
CA LYS A 71 1.17 14.73 0.40
C LYS A 71 1.81 15.84 1.24
N THR A 72 1.00 16.64 1.92
CA THR A 72 1.47 17.73 2.80
C THR A 72 2.34 17.20 3.94
N MET A 73 1.93 16.09 4.57
CA MET A 73 2.74 15.39 5.59
C MET A 73 4.12 14.99 5.03
N LEU A 74 4.14 14.34 3.88
CA LEU A 74 5.38 13.85 3.24
C LEU A 74 6.27 14.99 2.74
N ASP A 75 5.69 16.04 2.15
CA ASP A 75 6.40 17.24 1.70
C ASP A 75 7.07 17.96 2.87
N LYS A 76 6.43 17.97 4.04
CA LYS A 76 6.99 18.46 5.31
C LYS A 76 7.92 17.47 6.02
N LYS A 77 8.12 16.26 5.48
CA LYS A 77 8.94 15.17 6.05
C LYS A 77 8.51 14.75 7.46
N LEU A 78 7.20 14.79 7.73
CA LEU A 78 6.64 14.43 9.02
C LEU A 78 6.15 12.98 9.04
N THR A 79 6.18 12.38 10.22
CA THR A 79 5.55 11.11 10.55
C THR A 79 4.11 11.31 11.02
N PHE A 80 3.31 10.24 11.00
CA PHE A 80 1.96 10.27 11.57
C PHE A 80 1.93 10.66 13.05
N ASN A 81 2.98 10.33 13.82
CA ASN A 81 3.06 10.68 15.24
C ASN A 81 3.33 12.19 15.40
N GLU A 82 4.28 12.75 14.65
CA GLU A 82 4.60 14.19 14.70
C GLU A 82 3.41 15.07 14.30
N ILE A 83 2.55 14.61 13.38
CA ILE A 83 1.32 15.34 13.03
C ILE A 83 0.31 15.31 14.17
N THR A 84 0.22 14.21 14.90
CA THR A 84 -0.73 14.08 16.01
C THR A 84 -0.46 15.14 17.08
N ASP A 85 0.82 15.38 17.35
CA ASP A 85 1.28 16.32 18.38
C ASP A 85 1.41 17.78 17.89
N SER A 86 1.39 18.01 16.57
CA SER A 86 1.58 19.34 15.97
C SER A 86 0.32 20.22 16.06
N ASN A 87 0.50 21.49 16.41
CA ASN A 87 -0.58 22.50 16.36
C ASN A 87 -0.79 23.10 14.95
N GLU A 88 0.04 22.73 13.98
CA GLU A 88 -0.04 23.26 12.61
C GLU A 88 -1.13 22.61 11.75
N PHE A 89 -1.68 21.48 12.20
CA PHE A 89 -2.66 20.71 11.44
C PHE A 89 -4.05 20.80 12.07
N SER A 90 -5.06 20.97 11.24
CA SER A 90 -6.45 20.98 11.69
C SER A 90 -6.85 19.61 12.28
N ILE A 91 -7.80 19.62 13.22
CA ILE A 91 -8.36 18.39 13.80
C ILE A 91 -8.88 17.44 12.71
N MET A 92 -9.48 17.98 11.65
CA MET A 92 -9.97 17.19 10.52
C MET A 92 -8.84 16.51 9.74
N THR A 93 -7.75 17.24 9.45
CA THR A 93 -6.55 16.68 8.80
C THR A 93 -5.93 15.58 9.64
N LYS A 94 -5.78 15.79 10.96
CA LYS A 94 -5.28 14.76 11.89
C LYS A 94 -6.15 13.50 11.86
N SER A 95 -7.48 13.66 11.90
CA SER A 95 -8.43 12.53 11.84
C SER A 95 -8.33 11.75 10.52
N ARG A 96 -8.24 12.45 9.39
CA ARG A 96 -8.07 11.80 8.07
C ARG A 96 -6.76 11.04 7.96
N LEU A 97 -5.65 11.62 8.41
CA LEU A 97 -4.35 10.97 8.45
C LEU A 97 -4.31 9.78 9.40
N ALA A 98 -4.97 9.87 10.57
CA ALA A 98 -5.11 8.77 11.50
C ALA A 98 -5.89 7.59 10.89
N ARG A 99 -6.94 7.86 10.11
CA ARG A 99 -7.67 6.82 9.37
C ARG A 99 -6.78 6.10 8.36
N VAL A 100 -5.96 6.84 7.60
CA VAL A 100 -4.99 6.24 6.67
C VAL A 100 -3.96 5.41 7.41
N LYS A 101 -3.40 5.93 8.51
CA LYS A 101 -2.49 5.20 9.38
C LYS A 101 -3.11 3.86 9.83
N ASN A 102 -4.29 3.90 10.43
CA ASN A 102 -4.94 2.70 10.96
C ASN A 102 -5.19 1.67 9.86
N MET A 103 -5.73 2.09 8.72
CA MET A 103 -5.97 1.21 7.57
C MET A 103 -4.68 0.53 7.05
N LEU A 104 -3.53 1.23 7.04
CA LEU A 104 -2.27 0.63 6.61
C LEU A 104 -1.69 -0.29 7.69
N PHE A 105 -1.71 0.15 8.95
CA PHE A 105 -1.11 -0.60 10.06
C PHE A 105 -1.91 -1.86 10.41
N GLU A 106 -3.24 -1.85 10.25
CA GLU A 106 -4.09 -3.04 10.38
C GLU A 106 -3.71 -4.11 9.34
N GLN A 107 -3.42 -3.72 8.10
CA GLN A 107 -2.96 -4.64 7.05
C GLN A 107 -1.55 -5.16 7.29
N ILE A 108 -0.68 -4.36 7.91
CA ILE A 108 0.69 -4.78 8.26
C ILE A 108 0.68 -5.72 9.47
N ALA A 109 -0.19 -5.49 10.45
CA ALA A 109 -0.23 -6.26 11.69
C ALA A 109 -0.60 -7.74 11.50
N ILE A 110 -1.17 -8.11 10.34
CA ILE A 110 -1.50 -9.50 10.01
C ILE A 110 -0.35 -10.24 9.31
N ILE A 111 0.76 -9.57 8.99
CA ILE A 111 1.89 -10.16 8.27
C ILE A 111 2.77 -10.94 9.26
N PRO A 112 2.97 -12.26 9.07
CA PRO A 112 3.79 -13.05 9.99
C PRO A 112 5.25 -12.56 10.05
N GLY A 113 5.74 -12.29 11.25
CA GLY A 113 7.14 -11.92 11.49
C GLY A 113 7.49 -10.46 11.23
N ILE A 114 6.48 -9.57 11.12
CA ILE A 114 6.62 -8.11 11.09
C ILE A 114 5.87 -7.51 12.30
#